data_AF-A0A6G6YKM0-F1
#
_entry.id   AF-A0A6G6YKM0-F1
#
_cell.length_a   1.000
_cell.length_b   1.000
_cell.length_c   1.000
_cell.angle_alpha   90.00
_cell.angle_beta   90.00
_cell.angle_gamma   90.00
#
_symmetry.space_group_name_H-M   'P 1'
#
loop_
_entity.id
_entity.type
_entity.pdbx_description
1 polymer ?
#
loop_
_entity_poly.entity_id
_entity_poly.type
_entity_poly.pdbx_seq_one_letter_code
_entity_poly.pdbx_strand_id
1 'polypeptide(L)'
;MKSNLQNPVAFFEYILNEQNIYQELEKQLFYFDSPSYNITLPIEISYVEQNEWGEYITKSMPVADLLIPILRREFEKSKKLLLENYISNDLNKNQNFLRYQFNTIQSLINNNIEIFNKYSYFLLPLRGLVKFLNENLALPNGSNFTLNESGVVYTPINEKEKILKSNEDIILSIFEYMQRENEKKEKILNQEDYQQLLKYITHLVEKEEVPYIDKQLNPKISNDQLRFSFWVLHYELYTTKRKRKYFYDFIKAVFLNFSNSEISSIESQFGTKSRVVKDKFLPNSILSHL
;
A
#
# COMPACT_ATOMS: atom_id res chain seq x y z
N MET A 1 0.20 14.58 -11.11
CA MET A 1 1.64 14.97 -11.18
C MET A 1 2.46 13.95 -10.37
N LYS A 2 3.69 13.63 -10.76
CA LYS A 2 4.53 12.63 -10.04
C LYS A 2 5.60 13.33 -9.20
N SER A 3 5.73 12.96 -7.93
CA SER A 3 6.85 13.36 -7.08
C SER A 3 8.20 12.96 -7.68
N ASN A 4 9.18 13.83 -7.53
CA ASN A 4 10.56 13.68 -8.02
C ASN A 4 11.54 14.33 -7.02
N LEU A 5 12.85 14.27 -7.31
CA LEU A 5 13.87 14.79 -6.39
C LEU A 5 13.70 16.29 -6.12
N GLN A 6 13.36 17.09 -7.12
CA GLN A 6 13.20 18.55 -6.98
C GLN A 6 11.92 18.93 -6.22
N ASN A 7 10.85 18.17 -6.42
CA ASN A 7 9.59 18.32 -5.70
C ASN A 7 9.11 16.97 -5.13
N PRO A 8 9.60 16.59 -3.93
CA PRO A 8 9.24 15.35 -3.26
C PRO A 8 7.74 15.24 -2.94
N VAL A 9 7.04 16.36 -2.77
CA VAL A 9 5.63 16.40 -2.36
C VAL A 9 4.66 16.69 -3.52
N ALA A 10 5.13 16.70 -4.76
CA ALA A 10 4.34 17.09 -5.95
C ALA A 10 3.02 16.31 -6.13
N PHE A 11 2.96 15.05 -5.71
CA PHE A 11 1.71 14.29 -5.74
C PHE A 11 0.65 14.92 -4.83
N PHE A 12 1.03 15.35 -3.63
CA PHE A 12 0.12 15.97 -2.66
C PHE A 12 -0.32 17.35 -3.14
N GLU A 13 0.51 18.11 -3.85
CA GLU A 13 0.08 19.35 -4.50
C GLU A 13 -1.00 19.08 -5.55
N TYR A 14 -0.86 17.99 -6.30
CA TYR A 14 -1.79 17.60 -7.36
C TYR A 14 -3.12 17.07 -6.83
N ILE A 15 -3.13 16.21 -5.81
CA ILE A 15 -4.32 15.44 -5.42
C ILE A 15 -5.34 16.26 -4.60
N LEU A 16 -5.01 17.47 -4.17
CA LEU A 16 -5.87 18.30 -3.29
C LEU A 16 -6.94 19.09 -4.05
N ASN A 17 -7.58 18.49 -5.05
CA ASN A 17 -8.83 19.00 -5.64
C ASN A 17 -9.67 17.86 -6.20
N GLU A 18 -10.99 18.04 -6.25
CA GLU A 18 -11.91 16.96 -6.59
C GLU A 18 -11.77 16.43 -8.01
N GLN A 19 -11.43 17.29 -8.98
CA GLN A 19 -11.19 16.86 -10.34
C GLN A 19 -10.01 15.88 -10.41
N ASN A 20 -8.92 16.18 -9.71
CA ASN A 20 -7.73 15.33 -9.69
C ASN A 20 -7.95 14.07 -8.85
N ILE A 21 -8.74 14.13 -7.77
CA ILE A 21 -9.19 12.95 -7.01
C ILE A 21 -9.99 12.03 -7.92
N TYR A 22 -10.99 12.57 -8.61
CA TYR A 22 -11.83 11.82 -9.54
C TYR A 22 -11.01 11.15 -10.63
N GLN A 23 -10.11 11.90 -11.29
CA GLN A 23 -9.20 11.35 -12.31
C GLN A 23 -8.28 10.25 -11.75
N GLU A 24 -7.83 10.37 -10.50
CA GLU A 24 -6.98 9.35 -9.91
C GLU A 24 -7.78 8.08 -9.57
N LEU A 25 -9.01 8.23 -9.10
CA LEU A 25 -9.95 7.12 -8.91
C LEU A 25 -10.31 6.45 -10.23
N GLU A 26 -10.63 7.21 -11.28
CA GLU A 26 -10.89 6.67 -12.62
C GLU A 26 -9.70 5.88 -13.14
N LYS A 27 -8.46 6.33 -12.93
CA LYS A 27 -7.28 5.53 -13.30
C LYS A 27 -7.21 4.21 -12.56
N GLN A 28 -7.65 4.14 -11.31
CA GLN A 28 -7.71 2.87 -10.57
C GLN A 28 -8.88 1.99 -11.06
N LEU A 29 -10.04 2.60 -11.29
CA LEU A 29 -11.28 1.95 -11.70
C LEU A 29 -11.33 1.57 -13.17
N PHE A 30 -10.55 2.19 -14.05
CA PHE A 30 -10.43 1.79 -15.45
C PHE A 30 -9.97 0.34 -15.57
N TYR A 31 -9.14 -0.11 -14.63
CA TYR A 31 -8.71 -1.49 -14.59
C TYR A 31 -9.74 -2.38 -13.91
N PHE A 32 -10.88 -1.85 -13.41
CA PHE A 32 -11.97 -2.63 -12.89
C PHE A 32 -12.67 -3.50 -13.95
N ASP A 33 -12.51 -4.84 -13.83
CA ASP A 33 -13.42 -5.91 -14.35
C ASP A 33 -14.89 -5.76 -13.86
N SER A 34 -15.36 -4.53 -13.75
CA SER A 34 -16.73 -4.18 -13.41
C SER A 34 -17.35 -3.57 -14.66
N PRO A 35 -18.49 -4.09 -15.15
CA PRO A 35 -19.14 -3.58 -16.36
C PRO A 35 -19.47 -2.09 -16.30
N SER A 36 -19.70 -1.58 -15.09
CA SER A 36 -19.93 -0.15 -14.84
C SER A 36 -19.57 0.20 -13.40
N TYR A 37 -19.31 1.50 -13.19
CA TYR A 37 -19.12 2.09 -11.87
C TYR A 37 -19.63 3.53 -11.86
N ASN A 38 -19.92 4.03 -10.65
CA ASN A 38 -20.25 5.42 -10.37
C ASN A 38 -19.49 5.89 -9.13
N ILE A 39 -18.89 7.08 -9.18
CA ILE A 39 -18.11 7.66 -8.09
C ILE A 39 -18.92 8.79 -7.45
N THR A 40 -19.25 8.66 -6.17
CA THR A 40 -19.96 9.68 -5.37
C THR A 40 -19.00 10.26 -4.33
N LEU A 41 -18.27 11.31 -4.69
CA LEU A 41 -17.30 11.96 -3.82
C LEU A 41 -17.95 12.70 -2.63
N PRO A 42 -17.42 12.56 -1.40
CA PRO A 42 -16.21 11.84 -0.99
C PRO A 42 -16.52 10.43 -0.43
N ILE A 43 -17.75 9.95 -0.63
CA ILE A 43 -18.38 8.91 0.19
C ILE A 43 -17.97 7.54 -0.33
N GLU A 44 -18.44 7.19 -1.52
CA GLU A 44 -18.41 5.81 -1.99
C GLU A 44 -18.28 5.72 -3.51
N ILE A 45 -17.92 4.52 -3.94
CA ILE A 45 -17.85 4.08 -5.32
C ILE A 45 -18.77 2.88 -5.42
N SER A 46 -19.80 3.00 -6.25
CA SER A 46 -20.74 1.91 -6.55
C SER A 46 -20.31 1.24 -7.84
N TYR A 47 -20.24 -0.09 -7.88
CA TYR A 47 -19.80 -0.86 -9.04
C TYR A 47 -20.61 -2.14 -9.21
N VAL A 48 -20.67 -2.62 -10.45
CA VAL A 48 -21.32 -3.88 -10.78
C VAL A 48 -20.27 -4.98 -10.85
N GLU A 49 -20.57 -6.16 -10.30
CA GLU A 49 -19.77 -7.36 -10.47
C GLU A 49 -20.67 -8.58 -10.69
N GLN A 50 -20.10 -9.64 -11.26
CA GLN A 50 -20.80 -10.89 -11.47
C GLN A 50 -20.59 -11.80 -10.25
N ASN A 51 -21.69 -12.30 -9.66
CA ASN A 51 -21.62 -13.25 -8.55
C ASN A 51 -21.27 -14.67 -9.03
N GLU A 52 -21.17 -15.63 -8.11
CA GLU A 52 -20.80 -17.02 -8.41
C GLU A 52 -21.82 -17.78 -9.29
N TRP A 53 -23.04 -17.26 -9.43
CA TRP A 53 -24.08 -17.82 -10.31
C TRP A 53 -24.19 -17.11 -11.65
N GLY A 54 -23.32 -16.12 -11.91
CA GLY A 54 -23.32 -15.39 -13.16
C GLY A 54 -24.25 -14.17 -13.18
N GLU A 55 -24.85 -13.80 -12.06
CA GLU A 55 -25.77 -12.64 -11.98
C GLU A 55 -25.02 -11.36 -11.66
N TYR A 56 -25.42 -10.25 -12.28
CA TYR A 56 -24.86 -8.94 -11.99
C TYR A 56 -25.45 -8.36 -10.71
N ILE A 57 -24.59 -8.13 -9.72
CA ILE A 57 -24.95 -7.50 -8.44
C ILE A 57 -24.24 -6.14 -8.30
N THR A 58 -24.89 -5.20 -7.63
CA THR A 58 -24.28 -3.90 -7.29
C THR A 58 -23.63 -4.00 -5.91
N LYS A 59 -22.39 -3.56 -5.82
CA LYS A 59 -21.65 -3.38 -4.57
C LYS A 59 -21.22 -1.93 -4.43
N SER A 60 -20.88 -1.53 -3.21
CA SER A 60 -20.21 -0.26 -2.95
C SER A 60 -18.98 -0.45 -2.08
N MET A 61 -18.05 0.50 -2.20
CA MET A 61 -16.89 0.63 -1.33
C MET A 61 -16.64 2.11 -1.02
N PRO A 62 -16.13 2.45 0.18
CA PRO A 62 -15.70 3.80 0.50
C PRO A 62 -14.64 4.31 -0.50
N VAL A 63 -14.70 5.59 -0.86
CA VAL A 63 -13.65 6.24 -1.69
C VAL A 63 -12.27 6.11 -1.04
N ALA A 64 -12.22 6.18 0.29
CA ALA A 64 -11.00 6.08 1.07
C ALA A 64 -10.27 4.73 0.86
N ASP A 65 -11.00 3.63 0.64
CA ASP A 65 -10.40 2.31 0.43
C ASP A 65 -9.53 2.25 -0.83
N LEU A 66 -9.80 3.07 -1.86
CA LEU A 66 -8.92 3.20 -3.02
C LEU A 66 -7.84 4.26 -2.85
N LEU A 67 -8.13 5.37 -2.16
CA LEU A 67 -7.17 6.47 -2.04
C LEU A 67 -6.09 6.20 -0.99
N ILE A 68 -6.38 5.49 0.10
CA ILE A 68 -5.43 5.21 1.18
C ILE A 68 -4.17 4.49 0.68
N PRO A 69 -4.25 3.40 -0.10
CA PRO A 69 -3.05 2.74 -0.62
C PRO A 69 -2.22 3.66 -1.52
N ILE A 70 -2.87 4.55 -2.29
CA ILE A 70 -2.19 5.53 -3.14
C ILE A 70 -1.44 6.54 -2.27
N LEU A 71 -2.11 7.13 -1.27
CA LEU A 71 -1.51 8.10 -0.36
C LEU A 71 -0.32 7.51 0.39
N ARG A 72 -0.43 6.26 0.87
CA ARG A 72 0.67 5.56 1.54
C ARG A 72 1.87 5.36 0.60
N ARG A 73 1.64 4.91 -0.64
CA ARG A 73 2.72 4.74 -1.62
C ARG A 73 3.42 6.06 -1.90
N GLU A 74 2.67 7.13 -2.11
CA GLU A 74 3.24 8.44 -2.40
C GLU A 74 3.89 9.06 -1.15
N PHE A 75 3.42 8.74 0.06
CA PHE A 75 4.07 9.07 1.32
C PHE A 75 5.45 8.41 1.46
N GLU A 76 5.53 7.09 1.28
CA GLU A 76 6.81 6.35 1.32
C GLU A 76 7.79 6.85 0.26
N LYS A 77 7.30 7.05 -0.97
CA LYS A 77 8.08 7.62 -2.06
C LYS A 77 8.60 9.02 -1.72
N SER A 78 7.78 9.86 -1.12
CA SER A 78 8.17 11.21 -0.71
C SER A 78 9.26 11.18 0.37
N LYS A 79 9.16 10.29 1.38
CA LYS A 79 10.23 10.10 2.38
C LYS A 79 11.56 9.72 1.73
N LYS A 80 11.53 8.77 0.80
CA LYS A 80 12.72 8.35 0.05
C LYS A 80 13.35 9.50 -0.73
N LEU A 81 12.54 10.25 -1.47
CA LEU A 81 13.01 11.42 -2.24
C LEU A 81 13.58 12.53 -1.35
N LEU A 82 12.98 12.76 -0.17
CA LEU A 82 13.48 13.71 0.83
C LEU A 82 14.85 13.29 1.37
N LEU A 83 15.02 11.99 1.67
CA LEU A 83 16.29 11.44 2.13
C LEU A 83 17.37 11.50 1.04
N GLU A 84 17.03 11.16 -0.20
CA GLU A 84 17.96 11.18 -1.34
C GLU A 84 18.45 12.59 -1.70
N ASN A 85 17.62 13.62 -1.48
CA ASN A 85 18.02 15.02 -1.71
C ASN A 85 18.80 15.62 -0.53
N TYR A 86 18.78 14.99 0.65
CA TYR A 86 19.50 15.49 1.81
C TYR A 86 21.02 15.31 1.63
N ILE A 87 21.77 16.42 1.55
CA ILE A 87 23.21 16.41 1.29
C ILE A 87 23.97 16.45 2.61
N SER A 88 24.55 15.33 3.05
CA SER A 88 25.19 15.20 4.37
C SER A 88 26.21 16.28 4.74
N ASN A 89 26.84 16.94 3.76
CA ASN A 89 27.95 17.88 3.96
C ASN A 89 27.61 19.36 3.75
N ASP A 90 26.35 19.75 3.50
CA ASP A 90 25.96 21.16 3.30
C ASP A 90 24.76 21.57 4.16
N LEU A 91 25.06 21.99 5.39
CA LEU A 91 24.05 22.35 6.41
C LEU A 91 23.12 23.49 5.94
N ASN A 92 23.66 24.50 5.26
CA ASN A 92 22.88 25.65 4.82
C ASN A 92 21.92 25.28 3.68
N LYS A 93 22.37 24.48 2.72
CA LYS A 93 21.47 23.96 1.66
C LYS A 93 20.39 23.07 2.24
N ASN A 94 20.74 22.17 3.16
CA ASN A 94 19.76 21.31 3.82
C ASN A 94 18.74 22.12 4.60
N GLN A 95 19.16 23.15 5.34
CA GLN A 95 18.24 24.01 6.08
C GLN A 95 17.24 24.70 5.16
N ASN A 96 17.72 25.27 4.05
CA ASN A 96 16.87 25.92 3.06
C ASN A 96 15.92 24.92 2.39
N PHE A 97 16.42 23.73 2.04
CA PHE A 97 15.62 22.66 1.47
C PHE A 97 14.51 22.22 2.43
N LEU A 98 14.83 21.88 3.67
CA LEU A 98 13.85 21.44 4.66
C LEU A 98 12.80 22.52 4.95
N ARG A 99 13.24 23.79 5.08
CA ARG A 99 12.31 24.92 5.25
C ARG A 99 11.40 25.09 4.04
N TYR A 100 11.92 24.94 2.83
CA TYR A 100 11.11 24.97 1.61
C TYR A 100 10.07 23.84 1.62
N GLN A 101 10.47 22.60 1.90
CA GLN A 101 9.54 21.46 1.96
C GLN A 101 8.46 21.65 3.03
N PHE A 102 8.83 22.11 4.23
CA PHE A 102 7.86 22.43 5.28
C PHE A 102 6.89 23.52 4.86
N ASN A 103 7.39 24.63 4.28
CA ASN A 103 6.53 25.73 3.82
C ASN A 103 5.57 25.29 2.73
N THR A 104 6.02 24.42 1.82
CA THR A 104 5.16 23.81 0.80
C THR A 104 4.03 23.01 1.47
N ILE A 105 4.36 22.10 2.39
CA ILE A 105 3.35 21.30 3.11
C ILE A 105 2.36 22.21 3.88
N GLN A 106 2.87 23.23 4.59
CA GLN A 106 2.03 24.18 5.32
C GLN A 106 1.11 24.97 4.38
N SER A 107 1.60 25.39 3.22
CA SER A 107 0.81 26.08 2.20
C SER A 107 -0.28 25.16 1.64
N LEU A 108 -0.02 23.88 1.45
CA LEU A 108 -1.03 22.92 1.01
C LEU A 108 -2.19 22.84 2.00
N ILE A 109 -1.88 22.78 3.29
CA ILE A 109 -2.90 22.73 4.35
C ILE A 109 -3.72 24.02 4.37
N ASN A 110 -3.06 25.18 4.41
CA ASN A 110 -3.72 26.47 4.51
C ASN A 110 -4.63 26.77 3.31
N ASN A 111 -4.21 26.38 2.10
CA ASN A 111 -4.92 26.70 0.88
C ASN A 111 -6.05 25.71 0.54
N ASN A 112 -6.14 24.56 1.23
CA ASN A 112 -7.09 23.48 0.87
C ASN A 112 -7.89 22.98 2.08
N ILE A 113 -8.20 23.85 3.04
CA ILE A 113 -8.92 23.50 4.29
C ILE A 113 -10.22 22.73 4.00
N GLU A 114 -11.02 23.17 3.02
CA GLU A 114 -12.28 22.50 2.65
C GLU A 114 -12.06 21.05 2.20
N ILE A 115 -11.02 20.81 1.40
CA ILE A 115 -10.65 19.46 0.96
C ILE A 115 -10.22 18.61 2.15
N PHE A 116 -9.42 19.13 3.10
CA PHE A 116 -9.05 18.36 4.28
C PHE A 116 -10.24 18.08 5.22
N ASN A 117 -11.22 18.98 5.29
CA ASN A 117 -12.43 18.73 6.07
C ASN A 117 -13.30 17.64 5.42
N LYS A 118 -13.31 17.58 4.08
CA LYS A 118 -14.05 16.58 3.30
C LYS A 118 -13.33 15.22 3.23
N TYR A 119 -12.00 15.24 3.17
CA TYR A 119 -11.10 14.09 3.02
C TYR A 119 -10.04 14.10 4.13
N SER A 120 -10.47 13.93 5.39
CA SER A 120 -9.59 14.10 6.57
C SER A 120 -8.34 13.23 6.57
N TYR A 121 -8.38 12.08 5.88
CA TYR A 121 -7.27 11.16 5.73
C TYR A 121 -6.12 11.70 4.85
N PHE A 122 -6.35 12.72 4.02
CA PHE A 122 -5.29 13.40 3.26
C PHE A 122 -4.29 14.16 4.14
N LEU A 123 -4.68 14.54 5.35
CA LEU A 123 -3.81 15.26 6.29
C LEU A 123 -2.73 14.35 6.91
N LEU A 124 -3.03 13.06 7.04
CA LEU A 124 -2.15 12.09 7.69
C LEU A 124 -0.78 11.93 7.04
N PRO A 125 -0.64 11.73 5.71
CA PRO A 125 0.66 11.65 5.08
C PRO A 125 1.45 12.97 5.24
N LEU A 126 0.79 14.13 5.21
CA LEU A 126 1.45 15.42 5.40
C LEU A 126 2.02 15.60 6.82
N ARG A 127 1.22 15.25 7.85
CA ARG A 127 1.71 15.18 9.24
C ARG A 127 2.88 14.20 9.37
N GLY A 128 2.76 13.03 8.73
CA GLY A 128 3.81 12.01 8.70
C GLY A 128 5.10 12.52 8.06
N LEU A 129 5.03 13.31 6.99
CA LEU A 129 6.20 13.89 6.34
C LEU A 129 6.88 14.90 7.25
N VAL A 130 6.15 15.81 7.89
CA VAL A 130 6.75 16.78 8.83
C VAL A 130 7.39 16.07 10.02
N LYS A 131 6.74 15.03 10.55
CA LYS A 131 7.35 14.16 11.56
C LYS A 131 8.66 13.54 11.07
N PHE A 132 8.67 12.99 9.85
CA PHE A 132 9.88 12.44 9.24
C PHE A 132 11.00 13.48 9.09
N LEU A 133 10.68 14.71 8.64
CA LEU A 133 11.66 15.81 8.57
C LEU A 133 12.30 16.07 9.93
N ASN A 134 11.49 16.15 11.00
CA ASN A 134 11.97 16.43 12.36
C ASN A 134 12.76 15.27 12.97
N GLU A 135 12.39 14.02 12.69
CA GLU A 135 13.02 12.87 13.34
C GLU A 135 14.26 12.36 12.59
N ASN A 136 14.29 12.47 11.26
CA ASN A 136 15.30 11.82 10.43
C ASN A 136 16.22 12.81 9.72
N LEU A 137 15.76 14.04 9.49
CA LEU A 137 16.50 15.06 8.74
C LEU A 137 16.79 16.32 9.56
N ALA A 138 16.42 16.35 10.84
CA ALA A 138 16.62 17.52 11.68
C ALA A 138 18.10 17.88 11.81
N LEU A 139 18.36 19.18 11.76
CA LEU A 139 19.68 19.73 11.99
C LEU A 139 19.94 19.81 13.50
N PRO A 140 21.16 19.56 13.99
CA PRO A 140 21.48 19.46 15.42
C PRO A 140 21.01 20.64 16.30
N ASN A 141 20.87 21.83 15.71
CA ASN A 141 20.45 23.06 16.39
C ASN A 141 19.20 23.71 15.75
N GLY A 142 18.47 22.96 14.91
CA GLY A 142 17.26 23.45 14.25
C GLY A 142 16.03 23.37 15.17
N SER A 143 15.15 24.37 15.12
CA SER A 143 13.81 24.23 15.71
C SER A 143 12.98 23.23 14.93
N ASN A 144 12.24 22.36 15.64
CA ASN A 144 11.29 21.45 15.00
C ASN A 144 10.21 22.23 14.25
N PHE A 145 9.80 21.68 13.11
CA PHE A 145 8.67 22.16 12.35
C PHE A 145 7.36 21.72 12.99
N THR A 146 6.41 22.65 13.14
CA THR A 146 5.07 22.38 13.67
C THR A 146 4.04 22.86 12.68
N LEU A 147 3.15 21.96 12.25
CA LEU A 147 2.05 22.32 11.36
C LEU A 147 1.03 23.18 12.09
N ASN A 148 0.60 24.26 11.46
CA ASN A 148 -0.59 24.98 11.83
C ASN A 148 -1.78 24.39 11.06
N GLU A 149 -2.71 23.78 11.77
CA GLU A 149 -3.89 23.13 11.21
C GLU A 149 -5.18 23.86 11.62
N SER A 150 -5.06 25.14 11.98
CA SER A 150 -6.20 25.98 12.34
C SER A 150 -7.23 25.98 11.21
N GLY A 151 -8.47 25.62 11.54
CA GLY A 151 -9.58 25.53 10.58
C GLY A 151 -9.81 24.13 9.99
N VAL A 152 -8.90 23.17 10.23
CA VAL A 152 -9.13 21.77 9.84
C VAL A 152 -9.85 21.03 10.97
N VAL A 153 -11.07 20.58 10.68
CA VAL A 153 -11.85 19.70 11.55
C VAL A 153 -11.44 18.26 11.25
N TYR A 154 -10.45 17.77 11.98
CA TYR A 154 -10.00 16.39 11.84
C TYR A 154 -10.99 15.44 12.53
N THR A 155 -11.82 14.76 11.75
CA THR A 155 -12.58 13.60 12.22
C THR A 155 -11.70 12.35 12.06
N PRO A 156 -11.28 11.70 13.16
CA PRO A 156 -10.52 10.46 13.07
C PRO A 156 -11.39 9.38 12.45
N ILE A 157 -11.07 9.00 11.21
CA ILE A 157 -11.50 7.73 10.66
C ILE A 157 -10.51 6.69 11.18
N ASN A 158 -10.94 5.43 11.34
CA ASN A 158 -10.12 4.29 11.79
C ASN A 158 -9.00 3.91 10.78
N GLU A 159 -8.59 4.87 9.95
CA GLU A 159 -7.66 4.78 8.82
C GLU A 159 -6.26 5.27 9.17
N LYS A 160 -6.09 5.91 10.34
CA LYS A 160 -4.78 6.37 10.85
C LYS A 160 -3.74 5.26 10.83
N GLU A 161 -4.14 4.05 11.22
CA GLU A 161 -3.29 2.87 11.19
C GLU A 161 -3.02 2.36 9.77
N LYS A 162 -3.92 2.57 8.80
CA LYS A 162 -3.74 2.05 7.43
C LYS A 162 -2.78 2.89 6.59
N ILE A 163 -2.84 4.22 6.72
CA ILE A 163 -2.01 5.14 5.91
C ILE A 163 -0.56 5.16 6.38
N LEU A 164 -0.31 5.06 7.68
CA LEU A 164 1.03 5.17 8.25
C LEU A 164 1.76 3.82 8.41
N LYS A 165 1.09 2.70 8.10
CA LYS A 165 1.73 1.38 8.05
C LYS A 165 2.84 1.37 7.02
N SER A 166 4.02 0.89 7.40
CA SER A 166 5.10 0.66 6.45
C SER A 166 4.80 -0.56 5.57
N ASN A 167 5.54 -0.72 4.47
CA ASN A 167 5.46 -1.94 3.67
C ASN A 167 5.85 -3.18 4.49
N GLU A 168 6.79 -3.05 5.42
CA GLU A 168 7.19 -4.11 6.34
C GLU A 168 6.03 -4.53 7.26
N ASP A 169 5.31 -3.56 7.83
CA ASP A 169 4.13 -3.85 8.67
C ASP A 169 3.05 -4.60 7.89
N ILE A 170 2.85 -4.26 6.61
CA ILE A 170 1.89 -4.95 5.74
C ILE A 170 2.35 -6.39 5.50
N ILE A 171 3.61 -6.58 5.11
CA ILE A 171 4.20 -7.90 4.86
C ILE A 171 4.06 -8.78 6.12
N LEU A 172 4.45 -8.26 7.28
CA LEU A 172 4.35 -8.99 8.55
C LEU A 172 2.88 -9.30 8.88
N SER A 173 1.98 -8.33 8.75
CA SER A 173 0.55 -8.55 9.04
C SER A 173 -0.08 -9.66 8.20
N ILE A 174 0.45 -9.92 7.00
CA ILE A 174 -0.06 -10.94 6.08
C ILE A 174 0.69 -12.26 6.24
N PHE A 175 2.01 -12.25 6.41
CA PHE A 175 2.84 -13.45 6.32
C PHE A 175 3.36 -13.97 7.67
N GLU A 176 3.13 -13.27 8.79
CA GLU A 176 3.58 -13.74 10.11
C GLU A 176 3.09 -15.16 10.44
N TYR A 177 1.91 -15.53 9.95
CA TYR A 177 1.39 -16.88 10.18
C TYR A 177 2.24 -18.00 9.56
N MET A 178 3.10 -17.69 8.58
CA MET A 178 3.94 -18.69 7.90
C MET A 178 4.97 -19.36 8.81
N GLN A 179 5.27 -18.80 9.98
CA GLN A 179 6.13 -19.44 10.98
C GLN A 179 5.36 -20.34 11.98
N ARG A 180 4.03 -20.37 11.87
CA ARG A 180 3.13 -21.12 12.78
C ARG A 180 2.90 -22.55 12.25
N GLU A 181 2.08 -23.30 12.99
CA GLU A 181 1.62 -24.62 12.58
C GLU A 181 0.31 -24.54 11.76
N ASN A 182 0.17 -25.44 10.79
CA ASN A 182 -1.05 -25.60 10.00
C ASN A 182 -2.12 -26.42 10.76
N GLU A 183 -3.24 -26.72 10.11
CA GLU A 183 -4.34 -27.52 10.67
C GLU A 183 -3.94 -28.95 11.06
N LYS A 184 -2.84 -29.46 10.52
CA LYS A 184 -2.25 -30.78 10.81
C LYS A 184 -1.15 -30.73 11.87
N LYS A 185 -0.91 -29.56 12.50
CA LYS A 185 0.18 -29.31 13.45
C LYS A 185 1.58 -29.44 12.85
N GLU A 186 1.70 -29.27 11.54
CA GLU A 186 3.00 -29.20 10.87
C GLU A 186 3.45 -27.74 10.80
N LYS A 187 4.72 -27.46 11.10
CA LYS A 187 5.29 -26.13 10.87
C LYS A 187 5.16 -25.76 9.39
N ILE A 188 4.55 -24.60 9.12
CA ILE A 188 4.35 -24.12 7.75
C ILE A 188 5.69 -23.86 7.08
N LEU A 189 6.54 -23.04 7.71
CA LEU A 189 7.96 -22.88 7.40
C LEU A 189 8.78 -23.01 8.69
N ASN A 190 10.01 -23.49 8.56
CA ASN A 190 10.98 -23.34 9.64
C ASN A 190 11.45 -21.88 9.72
N GLN A 191 12.16 -21.53 10.80
CA GLN A 191 12.57 -20.15 11.06
C GLN A 191 13.48 -19.59 9.95
N GLU A 192 14.41 -20.39 9.42
CA GLU A 192 15.34 -19.97 8.36
C GLU A 192 14.58 -19.67 7.05
N ASP A 193 13.71 -20.58 6.63
CA ASP A 193 12.89 -20.44 5.43
C ASP A 193 11.89 -19.29 5.55
N TYR A 194 11.38 -19.02 6.75
CA TYR A 194 10.52 -17.87 7.02
C TYR A 194 11.27 -16.54 6.90
N GLN A 195 12.47 -16.43 7.48
CA GLN A 195 13.30 -15.22 7.33
C GLN A 195 13.70 -14.99 5.86
N GLN A 196 13.99 -16.07 5.14
CA GLN A 196 14.27 -16.01 3.71
C GLN A 196 13.04 -15.54 2.91
N LEU A 197 11.84 -16.01 3.26
CA LEU A 197 10.58 -15.53 2.67
C LEU A 197 10.44 -14.01 2.85
N LEU A 198 10.60 -13.50 4.07
CA LEU A 198 10.49 -12.06 4.34
C LEU A 198 11.49 -11.26 3.49
N LYS A 199 12.75 -11.70 3.42
CA LYS A 199 13.77 -11.06 2.56
C LYS A 199 13.35 -11.02 1.09
N TYR A 200 12.82 -12.12 0.55
CA TYR A 200 12.35 -12.15 -0.83
C TYR A 200 11.15 -11.23 -1.06
N ILE A 201 10.17 -11.22 -0.15
CA ILE A 201 8.99 -10.36 -0.27
C ILE A 201 9.38 -8.88 -0.15
N THR A 202 10.26 -8.52 0.78
CA THR A 202 10.74 -7.14 0.91
C THR A 202 11.40 -6.67 -0.39
N HIS A 203 12.27 -7.50 -0.99
CA HIS A 203 12.86 -7.17 -2.29
C HIS A 203 11.79 -7.01 -3.38
N LEU A 204 10.82 -7.93 -3.46
CA LEU A 204 9.71 -7.87 -4.43
C LEU A 204 8.96 -6.54 -4.33
N VAL A 205 8.68 -6.08 -3.12
CA VAL A 205 7.90 -4.87 -2.85
C VAL A 205 8.71 -3.61 -3.10
N GLU A 206 9.98 -3.57 -2.69
CA GLU A 206 10.83 -2.38 -2.80
C GLU A 206 11.40 -2.16 -4.20
N LYS A 207 11.71 -3.25 -4.92
CA LYS A 207 12.34 -3.21 -6.24
C LYS A 207 11.35 -3.45 -7.37
N GLU A 208 10.14 -3.90 -7.05
CA GLU A 208 9.10 -4.25 -8.03
C GLU A 208 9.57 -5.29 -9.06
N GLU A 209 10.47 -6.19 -8.65
CA GLU A 209 11.05 -7.26 -9.47
C GLU A 209 11.24 -8.57 -8.68
N VAL A 210 11.43 -9.68 -9.39
CA VAL A 210 11.66 -10.99 -8.75
C VAL A 210 13.10 -11.00 -8.19
N PRO A 211 13.31 -11.29 -6.90
CA PRO A 211 14.65 -11.38 -6.32
C PRO A 211 15.43 -12.56 -6.90
N TYR A 212 16.74 -12.53 -6.70
CA TYR A 212 17.57 -13.72 -6.85
C TYR A 212 17.14 -14.80 -5.83
N ILE A 213 16.78 -15.99 -6.33
CA ILE A 213 16.30 -17.11 -5.50
C ILE A 213 17.45 -18.06 -5.21
N ASP A 214 17.99 -17.96 -4.01
CA ASP A 214 19.09 -18.81 -3.53
C ASP A 214 18.60 -20.24 -3.22
N LYS A 215 17.40 -20.31 -2.65
CA LYS A 215 16.70 -21.55 -2.29
C LYS A 215 15.20 -21.38 -2.49
N GLN A 216 14.55 -22.37 -3.09
CA GLN A 216 13.10 -22.45 -3.17
C GLN A 216 12.50 -22.96 -1.85
N LEU A 217 11.36 -22.39 -1.47
CA LEU A 217 10.64 -22.67 -0.24
C LEU A 217 9.54 -23.71 -0.47
N ASN A 218 9.24 -24.52 0.55
CA ASN A 218 8.21 -25.57 0.49
C ASN A 218 7.23 -25.43 1.66
N PRO A 219 6.38 -24.39 1.67
CA PRO A 219 5.47 -24.14 2.79
C PRO A 219 4.41 -25.24 2.88
N LYS A 220 4.11 -25.68 4.12
CA LYS A 220 3.10 -26.71 4.41
C LYS A 220 1.67 -26.13 4.46
N ILE A 221 1.27 -25.43 3.41
CA ILE A 221 -0.09 -24.90 3.21
C ILE A 221 -0.57 -25.17 1.78
N SER A 222 -1.86 -24.95 1.53
CA SER A 222 -2.41 -25.14 0.19
C SER A 222 -1.91 -24.07 -0.79
N ASN A 223 -1.84 -24.43 -2.08
CA ASN A 223 -1.48 -23.49 -3.14
C ASN A 223 -2.49 -22.33 -3.25
N ASP A 224 -3.77 -22.59 -2.93
CA ASP A 224 -4.80 -21.56 -2.90
C ASP A 224 -4.55 -20.54 -1.79
N GLN A 225 -4.22 -20.98 -0.57
CA GLN A 225 -3.85 -20.09 0.54
C GLN A 225 -2.61 -19.26 0.21
N LEU A 226 -1.60 -19.88 -0.40
CA LEU A 226 -0.38 -19.18 -0.76
C LEU A 226 -0.64 -18.11 -1.82
N ARG A 227 -1.29 -18.46 -2.95
CA ARG A 227 -1.68 -17.50 -3.99
C ARG A 227 -2.51 -16.36 -3.40
N PHE A 228 -3.52 -16.70 -2.61
CA PHE A 228 -4.42 -15.72 -2.01
C PHE A 228 -3.69 -14.76 -1.07
N SER A 229 -2.72 -15.24 -0.29
CA SER A 229 -1.91 -14.37 0.58
C SER A 229 -1.12 -13.33 -0.22
N PHE A 230 -0.57 -13.72 -1.38
CA PHE A 230 0.09 -12.77 -2.28
C PHE A 230 -0.89 -11.85 -3.01
N TRP A 231 -2.11 -12.30 -3.28
CA TRP A 231 -3.18 -11.42 -3.75
C TRP A 231 -3.58 -10.41 -2.69
N VAL A 232 -3.68 -10.80 -1.41
CA VAL A 232 -3.93 -9.86 -0.31
C VAL A 232 -2.78 -8.86 -0.21
N LEU A 233 -1.52 -9.29 -0.30
CA LEU A 233 -0.37 -8.37 -0.33
C LEU A 233 -0.46 -7.39 -1.50
N HIS A 234 -0.75 -7.89 -2.69
CA HIS A 234 -0.93 -7.07 -3.88
C HIS A 234 -2.08 -6.07 -3.70
N TYR A 235 -3.22 -6.52 -3.16
CA TYR A 235 -4.39 -5.69 -2.87
C TYR A 235 -4.04 -4.60 -1.87
N GLU A 236 -3.41 -4.96 -0.75
CA GLU A 236 -3.04 -4.00 0.27
C GLU A 236 -2.09 -2.94 -0.31
N LEU A 237 -1.09 -3.33 -1.10
CA LEU A 237 -0.09 -2.43 -1.68
C LEU A 237 -0.59 -1.57 -2.85
N TYR A 238 -1.42 -2.15 -3.71
CA TYR A 238 -1.72 -1.59 -5.04
C TYR A 238 -3.20 -1.57 -5.38
N THR A 239 -4.09 -1.96 -4.46
CA THR A 239 -5.50 -2.26 -4.71
C THR A 239 -5.65 -3.39 -5.73
N THR A 240 -6.81 -3.51 -6.36
CA THR A 240 -7.23 -4.77 -6.98
C THR A 240 -6.57 -5.10 -8.32
N LYS A 241 -6.04 -4.15 -9.13
CA LYS A 241 -6.14 -4.39 -10.59
C LYS A 241 -4.98 -4.19 -11.56
N ARG A 242 -3.86 -3.55 -11.23
CA ARG A 242 -2.71 -3.74 -12.14
C ARG A 242 -2.15 -5.14 -11.92
N LYS A 243 -2.41 -6.07 -12.84
CA LYS A 243 -1.73 -7.37 -12.90
C LYS A 243 -0.23 -7.11 -12.94
N ARG A 244 0.41 -7.31 -11.80
CA ARG A 244 1.85 -7.10 -11.66
C ARG A 244 2.49 -8.45 -11.90
N LYS A 245 2.87 -8.70 -13.16
CA LYS A 245 3.37 -10.01 -13.61
C LYS A 245 4.44 -10.58 -12.67
N TYR A 246 5.29 -9.71 -12.13
CA TYR A 246 6.32 -10.07 -11.18
C TYR A 246 5.81 -10.76 -9.90
N PHE A 247 4.55 -10.58 -9.46
CA PHE A 247 3.97 -11.37 -8.36
C PHE A 247 3.75 -12.83 -8.75
N TYR A 248 3.30 -13.10 -9.97
CA TYR A 248 3.09 -14.47 -10.45
C TYR A 248 4.43 -15.15 -10.71
N ASP A 249 5.36 -14.42 -11.34
CA ASP A 249 6.72 -14.87 -11.57
C ASP A 249 7.42 -15.16 -10.24
N PHE A 250 7.22 -14.30 -9.23
CA PHE A 250 7.72 -14.50 -7.87
C PHE A 250 7.18 -15.79 -7.24
N ILE A 251 5.86 -16.01 -7.26
CA ILE A 251 5.26 -17.22 -6.68
C ILE A 251 5.87 -18.46 -7.33
N LYS A 252 6.00 -18.46 -8.66
CA LYS A 252 6.58 -19.57 -9.40
C LYS A 252 8.06 -19.79 -9.09
N ALA A 253 8.83 -18.72 -8.94
CA ALA A 253 10.27 -18.79 -8.68
C ALA A 253 10.56 -19.24 -7.25
N VAL A 254 9.83 -18.70 -6.26
CA VAL A 254 10.12 -18.91 -4.83
C VAL A 254 9.62 -20.24 -4.32
N PHE A 255 8.47 -20.75 -4.77
CA PHE A 255 7.81 -21.89 -4.12
C PHE A 255 7.89 -23.18 -4.94
N LEU A 256 8.42 -24.24 -4.32
CA LEU A 256 8.53 -25.58 -4.92
C LEU A 256 7.17 -26.11 -5.38
N ASN A 257 6.10 -25.77 -4.66
CA ASN A 257 4.72 -26.20 -4.95
C ASN A 257 4.20 -25.72 -6.31
N PHE A 258 4.88 -24.77 -6.95
CA PHE A 258 4.52 -24.16 -8.23
C PHE A 258 5.48 -24.47 -9.37
N SER A 259 6.52 -25.29 -9.13
CA SER A 259 7.53 -25.67 -10.13
C SER A 259 6.93 -26.15 -11.46
N ASN A 260 5.90 -26.99 -11.39
CA ASN A 260 5.19 -27.55 -12.56
C ASN A 260 3.96 -26.74 -12.99
N SER A 261 3.67 -25.61 -12.34
CA SER A 261 2.50 -24.78 -12.68
C SER A 261 2.83 -23.81 -13.81
N GLU A 262 1.89 -23.63 -14.75
CA GLU A 262 1.98 -22.55 -15.74
C GLU A 262 1.68 -21.20 -15.10
N ILE A 263 2.33 -20.13 -15.58
CA ILE A 263 2.09 -18.76 -15.08
C ILE A 263 0.62 -18.35 -15.29
N SER A 264 0.04 -18.73 -16.44
CA SER A 264 -1.37 -18.55 -16.78
C SER A 264 -2.32 -19.16 -15.72
N SER A 265 -1.96 -20.34 -15.20
CA SER A 265 -2.73 -21.00 -14.14
C SER A 265 -2.59 -20.30 -12.79
N ILE A 266 -1.42 -19.73 -12.48
CA ILE A 266 -1.21 -18.96 -11.26
C ILE A 266 -2.01 -17.66 -11.33
N GLU A 267 -1.93 -16.98 -12.46
CA GLU A 267 -2.60 -15.71 -12.72
C GLU A 267 -4.13 -15.83 -12.64
N SER A 268 -4.72 -16.86 -13.28
CA SER A 268 -6.17 -17.06 -13.28
C SER A 268 -6.76 -17.38 -11.90
N GLN A 269 -5.94 -17.83 -10.95
CA GLN A 269 -6.36 -18.25 -9.61
C GLN A 269 -5.87 -17.34 -8.48
N PHE A 270 -5.21 -16.22 -8.81
CA PHE A 270 -4.48 -15.41 -7.84
C PHE A 270 -5.36 -14.88 -6.70
N GLY A 271 -6.58 -14.42 -7.02
CA GLY A 271 -7.53 -13.82 -6.06
C GLY A 271 -8.81 -14.63 -5.82
N THR A 272 -8.83 -15.92 -6.15
CA THR A 272 -10.06 -16.74 -6.09
C THR A 272 -10.44 -17.12 -4.65
N LYS A 273 -11.28 -16.30 -4.00
CA LYS A 273 -11.72 -16.46 -2.61
C LYS A 273 -12.42 -17.79 -2.31
N SER A 274 -13.26 -18.26 -3.24
CA SER A 274 -14.10 -19.47 -3.04
C SER A 274 -13.29 -20.77 -2.87
N ARG A 275 -12.00 -20.77 -3.22
CA ARG A 275 -11.11 -21.92 -3.08
C ARG A 275 -10.29 -21.90 -1.78
N VAL A 276 -10.36 -20.80 -1.02
CA VAL A 276 -9.55 -20.61 0.18
C VAL A 276 -10.34 -21.04 1.40
N VAL A 277 -9.85 -22.08 2.09
CA VAL A 277 -10.44 -22.53 3.35
C VAL A 277 -10.11 -21.52 4.45
N LYS A 278 -11.14 -21.09 5.19
CA LYS A 278 -11.02 -20.19 6.35
C LYS A 278 -10.46 -20.93 7.56
N ASP A 279 -9.14 -21.10 7.58
CA ASP A 279 -8.44 -21.74 8.70
C ASP A 279 -8.12 -20.76 9.84
N LYS A 280 -8.15 -21.27 11.08
CA LYS A 280 -7.92 -20.47 12.30
C LYS A 280 -6.52 -19.86 12.40
N PHE A 281 -5.54 -20.41 11.69
CA PHE A 281 -4.18 -19.91 11.71
C PHE A 281 -3.99 -18.70 10.78
N LEU A 282 -4.92 -18.45 9.85
CA LEU A 282 -4.85 -17.31 8.93
C LEU A 282 -5.06 -16.00 9.72
N PRO A 283 -4.28 -14.94 9.42
CA PRO A 283 -4.40 -13.65 10.08
C PRO A 283 -5.67 -12.91 9.64
N ASN A 284 -6.14 -11.99 10.49
CA ASN A 284 -7.29 -11.13 10.19
C ASN A 284 -7.12 -10.32 8.91
N SER A 285 -5.88 -9.95 8.56
CA SER A 285 -5.53 -9.28 7.31
C SER A 285 -5.90 -10.09 6.07
N ILE A 286 -5.93 -11.42 6.15
CA ILE A 286 -6.39 -12.31 5.07
C ILE A 286 -7.88 -12.59 5.23
N LEU A 287 -8.33 -12.88 6.46
CA LEU A 287 -9.73 -13.24 6.73
C LEU A 287 -10.71 -12.12 6.39
N SER A 288 -10.33 -10.84 6.51
CA SER A 288 -11.19 -9.71 6.12
C SER A 288 -11.50 -9.67 4.63
N HIS A 289 -10.71 -10.37 3.81
CA HIS A 289 -10.91 -10.44 2.37
C HIS A 289 -11.68 -11.68 1.91
N LEU A 290 -11.96 -12.63 2.80
CA LEU A 290 -12.69 -13.88 2.51
C LEU A 290 -14.15 -13.83 2.97
#